data_AF-A0A967N8J0-F1
#
_entry.id   AF-A0A967N8J0-F1
#
_cell.length_a   1.000
_cell.length_b   1.000
_cell.length_c   1.000
_cell.angle_alpha   90.00
_cell.angle_beta   90.00
_cell.angle_gamma   90.00
#
_symmetry.space_group_name_H-M   'P 1'
#
loop_
_entity.id
_entity.type
_entity.pdbx_description
1 polymer ?
#
loop_
_entity_poly.entity_id
_entity_poly.type
_entity_poly.pdbx_seq_one_letter_code
_entity_poly.pdbx_strand_id
1 'polypeptide(L)'
;VALHGKTRSDEDKLGEVLQRLQDEDPSFHAEFDPELGQTIARGMGELHLDVQFERMERKYGVEVETERPRIAYRETITRPGEGQGRHK
;
A
#
# COMPACT_ATOMS: atom_id res chain seq x y z
N VAL A 1 6.78 1.76 -0.90
CA VAL A 1 6.01 2.37 -2.01
C VAL A 1 4.57 1.96 -1.88
N ALA A 2 3.61 2.85 -2.16
CA ALA A 2 2.22 2.43 -2.28
C ALA A 2 2.02 1.79 -3.66
N LEU A 3 1.20 0.76 -3.72
CA LEU A 3 0.88 0.06 -4.95
C LEU A 3 -0.62 -0.20 -5.06
N HIS A 4 -1.13 -0.11 -6.28
CA HIS A 4 -2.51 -0.41 -6.63
C HIS A 4 -2.54 -1.20 -7.94
N GLY A 5 -3.51 -2.10 -8.09
CA GLY A 5 -3.72 -2.82 -9.33
C GLY A 5 -4.29 -1.87 -10.39
N LYS A 6 -3.78 -1.94 -11.63
CA LYS A 6 -4.26 -1.09 -12.72
C LYS A 6 -5.72 -1.38 -13.08
N THR A 7 -6.18 -2.61 -12.87
CA THR A 7 -7.56 -3.04 -13.08
C THR A 7 -8.10 -3.73 -11.82
N ARG A 8 -9.44 -3.80 -11.67
CA ARG A 8 -10.07 -4.56 -10.57
C ARG A 8 -9.68 -6.03 -10.59
N SER A 9 -9.56 -6.63 -11.79
CA SER A 9 -9.14 -8.02 -11.94
C SER A 9 -7.69 -8.24 -11.54
N ASP A 10 -6.83 -7.23 -11.70
CA ASP A 10 -5.46 -7.26 -11.22
C ASP A 10 -5.39 -7.07 -9.71
N GLU A 11 -6.26 -6.26 -9.12
CA GLU A 11 -6.35 -6.07 -7.66
C GLU A 11 -6.76 -7.36 -6.93
N ASP A 12 -7.69 -8.14 -7.47
CA ASP A 12 -8.05 -9.45 -6.91
C ASP A 12 -6.87 -10.44 -6.97
N LYS A 13 -6.13 -10.46 -8.08
CA LYS A 13 -4.95 -11.32 -8.25
C LYS A 13 -3.74 -10.83 -7.45
N LEU A 14 -3.65 -9.53 -7.21
CA LEU A 14 -2.55 -8.88 -6.51
C LEU A 14 -2.37 -9.50 -5.13
N GLY A 15 -3.46 -9.72 -4.38
CA GLY A 15 -3.40 -10.35 -3.06
C GLY A 15 -2.78 -11.75 -3.07
N GLU A 16 -3.15 -12.60 -4.03
CA GLU A 16 -2.60 -13.96 -4.17
C GLU A 16 -1.14 -13.94 -4.63
N VAL A 17 -0.82 -13.06 -5.59
CA VAL A 17 0.55 -12.95 -6.13
C VAL A 17 1.50 -12.39 -5.08
N LEU A 18 1.09 -11.39 -4.30
CA LEU A 18 1.93 -10.81 -3.23
C LEU A 18 2.30 -11.85 -2.18
N GLN A 19 1.36 -12.72 -1.78
CA GLN A 19 1.67 -13.82 -0.86
C GLN A 19 2.70 -14.78 -1.44
N ARG A 20 2.51 -15.22 -2.69
CA ARG A 20 3.47 -16.10 -3.37
C ARG A 20 4.84 -15.44 -3.56
N LEU A 21 4.88 -14.13 -3.82
CA LEU A 21 6.11 -13.38 -3.97
C LEU A 21 6.87 -13.29 -2.64
N GLN A 22 6.14 -13.11 -1.54
CA GLN A 22 6.69 -13.04 -0.19
C GLN A 22 7.24 -14.42 0.27
N ASP A 23 6.62 -15.51 -0.16
CA ASP A 23 7.16 -16.86 0.05
C ASP A 23 8.44 -17.14 -0.75
N GLU A 24 8.56 -16.57 -1.95
CA GLU A 24 9.76 -16.71 -2.80
C GLU A 24 10.92 -15.81 -2.33
N ASP A 25 10.61 -14.60 -1.85
CA ASP A 25 11.61 -13.65 -1.34
C ASP A 25 11.17 -13.08 0.02
N PRO A 26 11.77 -13.55 1.14
CA PRO A 26 11.43 -13.06 2.47
C PRO A 26 11.87 -11.60 2.73
N SER A 27 12.63 -10.99 1.82
CA SER A 27 13.04 -9.59 1.94
C SER A 27 12.02 -8.59 1.36
N PHE A 28 11.03 -9.09 0.62
CA PHE A 28 9.89 -8.32 0.16
C PHE A 28 8.73 -8.47 1.13
N HIS A 29 8.11 -7.36 1.53
CA HIS A 29 6.96 -7.36 2.42
C HIS A 29 5.89 -6.45 1.84
N ALA A 30 4.67 -6.94 1.70
CA ALA A 30 3.52 -6.13 1.33
C ALA A 30 2.48 -6.17 2.45
N GLU A 31 2.00 -5.00 2.86
CA GLU A 31 1.03 -4.83 3.93
C GLU A 31 -0.09 -3.92 3.45
N PHE A 32 -1.34 -4.30 3.75
CA PHE A 32 -2.49 -3.44 3.46
C PHE A 32 -2.73 -2.47 4.63
N ASP A 33 -2.75 -1.18 4.34
CA ASP A 33 -3.06 -0.13 5.31
C ASP A 33 -4.56 0.21 5.25
N PRO A 34 -5.36 -0.15 6.29
CA PRO A 34 -6.79 0.11 6.32
C PRO A 34 -7.15 1.57 6.60
N GLU A 35 -6.25 2.39 7.16
CA GLU A 35 -6.51 3.82 7.40
C GLU A 35 -6.45 4.61 6.08
N LEU A 36 -5.58 4.20 5.14
CA LEU A 36 -5.37 4.86 3.86
C LEU A 36 -6.03 4.15 2.67
N GLY A 37 -6.43 2.89 2.84
CA GLY A 37 -6.96 2.05 1.77
C GLY A 37 -5.92 1.75 0.69
N GLN A 38 -4.64 1.64 1.07
CA GLN A 38 -3.53 1.42 0.15
C GLN A 38 -2.71 0.21 0.56
N THR A 39 -2.21 -0.53 -0.43
CA THR A 39 -1.22 -1.57 -0.18
C THR A 39 0.17 -0.94 -0.22
N ILE A 40 0.97 -1.17 0.82
CA ILE A 40 2.33 -0.65 0.94
C ILE A 40 3.31 -1.80 0.77
N ALA A 41 4.14 -1.75 -0.26
CA ALA A 41 5.31 -2.62 -0.40
C ALA A 41 6.55 -2.00 0.26
N ARG A 42 7.28 -2.87 0.95
CA ARG A 42 8.58 -2.62 1.57
C ARG A 42 9.56 -3.64 0.99
N GLY A 43 10.77 -3.17 0.70
CA GLY A 43 11.85 -3.99 0.18
C GLY A 43 13.20 -3.38 0.52
N MET A 44 14.27 -4.13 0.22
CA MET A 44 15.65 -3.73 0.52
C MET A 44 16.11 -2.42 -0.16
N GLY A 45 15.44 -2.00 -1.25
CA GLY A 45 15.76 -0.76 -1.95
C GLY A 45 14.87 -0.56 -3.18
N GLU A 46 15.02 0.58 -3.84
CA GLU A 46 14.25 0.96 -5.04
C GLU A 46 14.44 -0.05 -6.18
N LEU A 47 15.69 -0.42 -6.47
CA LEU A 47 16.00 -1.42 -7.50
C LEU A 47 15.36 -2.80 -7.23
N HIS A 48 15.31 -3.22 -5.96
CA HIS A 48 14.67 -4.49 -5.62
C HIS A 48 13.17 -4.42 -5.91
N LEU A 49 12.51 -3.31 -5.59
CA LEU A 49 11.09 -3.14 -5.88
C LEU A 49 10.83 -3.15 -7.39
N ASP A 50 11.65 -2.46 -8.19
CA ASP A 50 11.51 -2.44 -9.66
C ASP A 50 11.62 -3.83 -10.28
N VAL A 51 12.60 -4.63 -9.85
CA VAL A 51 12.78 -6.00 -10.33
C VAL A 51 11.59 -6.88 -9.95
N GLN A 52 11.03 -6.69 -8.75
CA GLN A 52 9.87 -7.46 -8.31
C GLN A 52 8.60 -7.10 -9.08
N PHE A 53 8.41 -5.82 -9.42
CA PHE A 53 7.29 -5.40 -10.26
C PHE A 53 7.41 -5.96 -11.68
N GLU A 54 8.60 -5.91 -12.28
CA GLU A 54 8.85 -6.53 -13.60
C GLU A 54 8.59 -8.05 -13.56
N ARG A 55 8.92 -8.70 -12.44
CA ARG A 55 8.67 -10.14 -12.24
C ARG A 55 7.18 -10.46 -12.10
N MET A 56 6.42 -9.60 -11.42
CA MET A 56 4.95 -9.74 -11.30
C MET A 56 4.27 -9.61 -12.67
N GLU A 57 4.68 -8.62 -13.46
CA GLU A 57 4.17 -8.42 -14.83
C GLU A 57 4.50 -9.63 -15.71
N ARG A 58 5.75 -10.09 -15.72
CA ARG A 58 6.18 -11.20 -16.59
C ARG A 58 5.61 -12.56 -16.21
N LYS A 59 5.52 -12.87 -14.92
CA LYS A 59 5.18 -14.22 -14.44
C LYS A 59 3.68 -14.40 -14.20
N TYR A 60 3.00 -13.33 -13.78
CA TYR A 60 1.58 -13.38 -13.40
C TYR A 60 0.69 -12.49 -14.26
N GLY A 61 1.27 -11.64 -15.13
CA GLY A 61 0.51 -10.75 -16.00
C GLY A 61 -0.25 -9.66 -15.24
N VAL A 62 0.21 -9.31 -14.03
CA VAL A 62 -0.41 -8.31 -13.17
C VAL A 62 0.37 -7.01 -13.30
N GLU A 63 -0.24 -5.99 -13.91
CA GLU A 63 0.30 -4.62 -13.91
C GLU A 63 -0.08 -3.90 -12.62
N VAL A 64 0.92 -3.33 -11.94
CA VAL A 64 0.74 -2.53 -10.73
C VAL A 64 1.28 -1.13 -10.94
N GLU A 65 0.55 -0.13 -10.45
CA GLU A 65 1.00 1.26 -10.43
C GLU A 65 1.62 1.58 -9.09
N THR A 66 2.74 2.31 -9.10
CA THR A 66 3.46 2.72 -7.89
C THR A 66 3.25 4.20 -7.60
N GLU A 67 2.92 4.51 -6.35
CA GLU A 67 2.80 5.88 -5.86
C GLU A 67 3.58 6.08 -4.57
N ARG A 68 3.85 7.35 -4.26
CA ARG A 68 4.41 7.71 -2.96
C ARG A 68 3.36 7.44 -1.89
N PRO A 69 3.68 6.67 -0.83
CA PRO A 69 2.70 6.32 0.20
C PRO A 69 2.17 7.59 0.87
N ARG A 70 0.85 7.65 1.01
CA ARG A 70 0.20 8.73 1.74
C ARG A 70 0.50 8.55 3.23
N ILE A 71 0.48 9.65 3.97
CA ILE A 71 0.70 9.65 5.42
C ILE A 71 -0.64 9.99 6.07
N ALA A 72 -1.09 9.15 6.99
CA ALA A 72 -2.30 9.41 7.78
C ALA A 72 -2.03 10.55 8.76
N TYR A 73 -2.56 11.74 8.48
CA TYR A 73 -2.49 12.87 9.40
C TYR A 73 -3.47 12.67 10.56
N ARG A 74 -3.00 12.92 11.78
CA ARG A 74 -3.84 12.94 12.97
C ARG A 74 -3.88 14.36 13.51
N GLU A 75 -5.08 14.89 13.67
CA GLU A 75 -5.28 16.21 14.24
C GLU A 75 -5.41 16.10 15.77
N THR A 76 -4.74 17.01 16.49
CA THR A 76 -4.87 17.14 17.93
C THR A 76 -4.87 18.60 18.34
N ILE A 77 -5.54 18.91 19.44
CA ILE A 77 -5.54 20.25 20.02
C ILE A 77 -4.32 20.41 20.93
N THR A 78 -3.58 21.51 20.79
CA THR A 78 -2.41 21.78 21.64
C THR A 78 -2.77 22.46 22.97
N ARG A 79 -3.97 23.03 23.07
CA ARG A 79 -4.50 23.71 24.25
C ARG A 79 -5.98 23.38 24.43
N PRO A 80 -6.49 23.38 25.67
CA PRO A 80 -7.92 23.26 25.91
C PRO A 80 -8.66 24.44 25.28
N GLY A 81 -9.70 24.16 24.50
CA GLY A 81 -10.61 25.14 23.93
C GLY A 81 -11.98 25.06 24.60
N GLU A 82 -12.57 26.20 24.92
CA GLU A 82 -13.95 26.27 25.40
C GLU A 82 -14.91 26.28 24.20
N GLY A 83 -15.84 25.32 24.15
CA GLY A 83 -16.86 25.24 23.10
C GLY A 83 -18.26 25.23 23.71
N GLN A 84 -19.11 26.18 23.33
CA GLN A 84 -20.54 26.16 23.67
C GLN A 84 -21.32 25.49 22.53
N GLY A 85 -21.77 24.25 22.75
CA GLY A 85 -22.70 23.57 21.86
C GLY A 85 -24.13 23.96 22.17
N ARG A 86 -24.77 24.76 21.32
CA ARG A 86 -26.22 24.98 21.39
C ARG A 86 -26.93 23.79 20.76
N HIS A 87 -27.44 22.89 21.60
CA HIS A 87 -28.35 21.83 21.16
C HIS A 87 -29.78 22.41 21.10
N LYS A 88 -30.50 22.16 20.00
CA LYS A 88 -31.93 22.42 19.89
C LYS A 88 -32.71 21.13 20.16
#